data_AF-A0AAU7B2P1-F1
#
_entry.id   AF-A0AAU7B2P1-F1
#
_cell.length_a   1.000
_cell.length_b   1.000
_cell.length_c   1.000
_cell.angle_alpha   90.00
_cell.angle_beta   90.00
_cell.angle_gamma   90.00
#
_symmetry.space_group_name_H-M   'P 1'
#
loop_
_entity.id
_entity.type
_entity.pdbx_description
1 polymer ?
#
loop_
_entity_poly.entity_id
_entity_poly.type
_entity_poly.pdbx_seq_one_letter_code
_entity_poly.pdbx_strand_id
1 'polypeptide(L)'
;MPWRRRISSCFATVAAAVAFPVAGAAAAAPAFGDAAGLHVVSVKQLSPRLHKLRVTTADLPRPVDLRVLLPTGYDDPAAAARRFPVLYLFHGTSGRAADWTTMGDAEAITAGLPLIVVMPDAGFDGDGGGYFADAFNGGAGGPPRWESFHIDGVLPWADATLRTIAERRGRAVYGLSQGGFGAMLHAARHPDLFAAAGSFSGPLDIAADPDAATLMTAIVTGTEVGLNGDAPGSIFGPRLTQEVNWRGHDPATLAANLRGMDLRLYTGNGRPGPLDPPGTAVNPIEAGAHRLTNLFHDRLQALRIPSTFRDFGPGTHSWPYWAAALRDSIKPLMDVLLHPRPAPARVDYTTIESPFRVFGWRVTVDRPAREFATLSDAAADGFTLAGSGTARVLTPPAYAPRTSAAVRVTGLHADMDRTLRADGAGRLAIDVPLGPGNAQQAFTPAALLAGGTPVHTTRVRITGATAAAAECAGRALRITLPLPRGTRPVGPLRVAVGSRRAGRVVRQGRTVRFTLPALPTGVYRVRVSGRRTRAAAGGTVALRATRTVACGPHRAG
;
A
#
# COMPACT_ATOMS: atom_id res chain seq x y z
N MET A 1 -44.33 -71.25 54.54
CA MET A 1 -43.02 -71.16 53.84
C MET A 1 -43.23 -70.38 52.54
N PRO A 2 -42.32 -69.51 52.08
CA PRO A 2 -41.61 -68.41 52.73
C PRO A 2 -41.86 -67.03 52.03
N TRP A 3 -41.34 -65.97 52.66
CA TRP A 3 -40.76 -64.74 52.06
C TRP A 3 -41.60 -63.57 51.47
N ARG A 4 -41.72 -62.52 52.31
CA ARG A 4 -41.47 -61.06 52.11
C ARG A 4 -41.27 -60.50 50.68
N ARG A 5 -41.89 -59.34 50.36
CA ARG A 5 -41.28 -57.97 50.41
C ARG A 5 -42.22 -56.86 49.87
N ARG A 6 -42.23 -55.72 50.59
CA ARG A 6 -42.64 -54.36 50.17
C ARG A 6 -41.46 -53.63 49.51
N ILE A 7 -41.69 -52.80 48.48
CA ILE A 7 -40.94 -51.55 48.10
C ILE A 7 -41.92 -50.72 47.23
N SER A 8 -42.54 -49.62 47.67
CA SER A 8 -42.07 -48.22 47.92
C SER A 8 -41.71 -47.40 46.66
N SER A 9 -42.49 -46.32 46.51
CA SER A 9 -42.55 -45.30 45.46
C SER A 9 -41.28 -44.45 45.27
N CYS A 10 -41.15 -43.80 44.11
CA CYS A 10 -40.41 -42.53 43.98
C CYS A 10 -41.12 -41.59 43.00
N PHE A 11 -41.47 -40.40 43.51
CA PHE A 11 -41.97 -39.23 42.79
C PHE A 11 -40.87 -38.62 41.91
N ALA A 12 -41.23 -38.20 40.68
CA ALA A 12 -40.36 -37.41 39.82
C ALA A 12 -40.66 -35.91 40.00
N THR A 13 -39.64 -35.15 40.42
CA THR A 13 -39.65 -33.68 40.47
C THR A 13 -39.15 -33.10 39.14
N VAL A 14 -39.93 -32.21 38.54
CA VAL A 14 -39.54 -31.44 37.34
C VAL A 14 -38.89 -30.14 37.80
N ALA A 15 -37.60 -29.95 37.50
CA ALA A 15 -36.89 -28.70 37.74
C ALA A 15 -37.00 -27.78 36.51
N ALA A 16 -37.57 -26.58 36.69
CA ALA A 16 -37.60 -25.53 35.69
C ALA A 16 -36.22 -24.84 35.60
N ALA A 17 -35.60 -24.86 34.43
CA ALA A 17 -34.34 -24.17 34.17
C ALA A 17 -34.59 -22.68 33.90
N VAL A 18 -34.11 -21.82 34.81
CA VAL A 18 -34.06 -20.37 34.61
C VAL A 18 -32.92 -20.06 33.64
N ALA A 19 -33.24 -19.56 32.45
CA ALA A 19 -32.27 -19.11 31.47
C ALA A 19 -31.77 -17.70 31.87
N PHE A 20 -30.50 -17.60 32.28
CA PHE A 20 -29.83 -16.31 32.40
C PHE A 20 -29.55 -15.73 31.02
N PRO A 21 -29.79 -14.43 30.78
CA PRO A 21 -29.39 -13.79 29.53
C PRO A 21 -27.87 -13.80 29.44
N VAL A 22 -27.34 -14.44 28.39
CA VAL A 22 -25.92 -14.34 28.04
C VAL A 22 -25.67 -12.88 27.65
N ALA A 23 -24.95 -12.15 28.49
CA ALA A 23 -24.49 -10.80 28.20
C ALA A 23 -23.80 -10.81 26.82
N GLY A 24 -24.35 -10.05 25.88
CA GLY A 24 -23.72 -9.83 24.58
C GLY A 24 -22.33 -9.27 24.80
N ALA A 25 -21.32 -9.91 24.22
CA ALA A 25 -19.96 -9.38 24.23
C ALA A 25 -20.00 -7.95 23.68
N ALA A 26 -19.77 -6.97 24.54
CA ALA A 26 -19.60 -5.58 24.14
C ALA A 26 -18.55 -5.53 23.03
N ALA A 27 -18.84 -4.80 21.95
CA ALA A 27 -17.85 -4.53 20.92
C ALA A 27 -16.64 -3.89 21.61
N ALA A 28 -15.49 -4.55 21.56
CA ALA A 28 -14.27 -3.98 22.10
C ALA A 28 -13.97 -2.68 21.34
N ALA A 29 -13.79 -1.58 22.07
CA ALA A 29 -13.30 -0.32 21.55
C ALA A 29 -12.03 -0.55 20.69
N PRO A 30 -11.74 0.32 19.70
CA PRO A 30 -10.54 0.22 18.89
C PRO A 30 -9.30 0.07 19.78
N ALA A 31 -8.67 -1.10 19.69
CA ALA A 31 -7.41 -1.35 20.35
C ALA A 31 -6.31 -0.74 19.49
N PHE A 32 -6.06 0.56 19.69
CA PHE A 32 -4.88 1.28 19.21
C PHE A 32 -3.61 0.76 19.90
N GLY A 33 -3.34 -0.54 19.77
CA GLY A 33 -2.20 -1.21 20.39
C GLY A 33 -0.99 -1.26 19.46
N ASP A 34 0.07 -1.90 19.95
CA ASP A 34 1.32 -2.09 19.22
C ASP A 34 1.12 -3.00 18.01
N ALA A 35 1.66 -2.60 16.87
CA ALA A 35 1.68 -3.39 15.66
C ALA A 35 2.74 -2.86 14.68
N ALA A 36 3.27 -3.76 13.85
CA ALA A 36 4.14 -3.40 12.72
C ALA A 36 5.33 -2.47 13.09
N GLY A 37 5.95 -2.69 14.25
CA GLY A 37 7.09 -1.89 14.71
C GLY A 37 6.73 -0.55 15.36
N LEU A 38 5.45 -0.16 15.36
CA LEU A 38 4.96 1.01 16.11
C LEU A 38 4.56 0.59 17.52
N HIS A 39 5.18 1.23 18.50
CA HIS A 39 4.80 1.16 19.90
C HIS A 39 3.93 2.37 20.26
N VAL A 40 2.70 2.12 20.73
CA VAL A 40 1.76 3.18 21.09
C VAL A 40 1.98 3.60 22.53
N VAL A 41 2.60 4.78 22.70
CA VAL A 41 2.94 5.34 24.00
C VAL A 41 1.70 5.87 24.72
N SER A 42 0.81 6.56 23.99
CA SER A 42 -0.44 7.06 24.57
C SER A 42 -1.51 7.23 23.50
N VAL A 43 -2.77 7.15 23.95
CA VAL A 43 -3.96 7.40 23.15
C VAL A 43 -4.85 8.37 23.91
N LYS A 44 -5.26 9.46 23.27
CA LYS A 44 -6.21 10.43 23.80
C LYS A 44 -7.33 10.66 22.80
N GLN A 45 -8.56 10.33 23.18
CA GLN A 45 -9.74 10.71 22.41
C GLN A 45 -9.99 12.22 22.59
N LEU A 46 -10.01 12.98 21.49
CA LEU A 46 -10.27 14.43 21.51
C LEU A 46 -11.72 14.78 21.18
N SER A 47 -12.37 13.93 20.39
CA SER A 47 -13.80 14.03 20.06
C SER A 47 -14.36 12.61 19.89
N PRO A 48 -15.69 12.43 19.71
CA PRO A 48 -16.27 11.12 19.43
C PRO A 48 -15.61 10.35 18.27
N ARG A 49 -15.04 11.05 17.29
CA ARG A 49 -14.38 10.43 16.11
C ARG A 49 -12.86 10.57 16.13
N LEU A 50 -12.32 11.62 16.75
CA LEU A 50 -10.92 12.00 16.67
C LEU A 50 -10.09 11.45 17.83
N HIS A 51 -9.03 10.72 17.49
CA HIS A 51 -8.06 10.19 18.44
C HIS A 51 -6.68 10.75 18.12
N LYS A 52 -5.96 11.18 19.17
CA LYS A 52 -4.54 11.51 19.13
C LYS A 52 -3.75 10.33 19.68
N LEU A 53 -2.73 9.90 18.98
CA LEU A 53 -1.78 8.90 19.44
C LEU A 53 -0.39 9.50 19.48
N ARG A 54 0.42 9.05 20.45
CA ARG A 54 1.88 9.25 20.51
C ARG A 54 2.53 7.90 20.26
N VAL A 55 3.44 7.80 19.31
CA VAL A 55 4.07 6.53 18.92
C VAL A 55 5.59 6.62 18.89
N THR A 56 6.26 5.50 19.15
CA THR A 56 7.70 5.31 18.92
C THR A 56 7.94 4.18 17.91
N THR A 57 9.04 4.27 17.18
CA THR A 57 9.52 3.26 16.22
C THR A 57 11.05 3.34 16.14
N ALA A 58 11.71 2.29 15.68
CA ALA A 58 13.13 2.31 15.36
C ALA A 58 13.48 3.19 14.13
N ASP A 59 12.48 3.52 13.30
CA ASP A 59 12.67 4.35 12.10
C ASP A 59 12.94 5.83 12.43
N LEU A 60 12.52 6.28 13.61
CA LEU A 60 12.58 7.68 14.01
C LEU A 60 13.34 7.81 15.34
N PRO A 61 14.20 8.83 15.49
CA PRO A 61 15.01 9.01 16.68
C PRO A 61 14.21 9.44 17.92
N ARG A 62 12.95 9.85 17.74
CA ARG A 62 12.08 10.38 18.79
C ARG A 62 10.61 10.05 18.54
N PRO A 63 9.76 10.07 19.58
CA PRO A 63 8.34 9.81 19.41
C PRO A 63 7.64 10.89 18.58
N VAL A 64 6.66 10.48 17.78
CA VAL A 64 5.84 11.35 16.92
C VAL A 64 4.35 11.12 17.16
N ASP A 65 3.51 11.99 16.63
CA ASP A 65 2.07 11.94 16.78
C ASP A 65 1.38 11.35 15.53
N LEU A 66 0.25 10.68 15.76
CA LEU A 66 -0.74 10.33 14.74
C LEU A 66 -2.10 10.93 15.15
N ARG A 67 -2.90 11.38 14.18
CA ARG A 67 -4.34 11.56 14.37
C ARG A 67 -5.12 10.51 13.58
N VAL A 68 -6.17 9.99 14.21
CA VAL A 68 -7.10 9.05 13.57
C VAL A 68 -8.53 9.55 13.72
N LEU A 69 -9.21 9.77 12.59
CA LEU A 69 -10.65 9.98 12.53
C LEU A 69 -11.32 8.64 12.19
N LEU A 70 -12.16 8.16 13.11
CA LEU A 70 -13.01 7.00 12.86
C LEU A 70 -14.37 7.45 12.27
N PRO A 71 -15.00 6.62 11.42
CA PRO A 71 -16.34 6.91 10.91
C PRO A 71 -17.38 6.85 12.05
N THR A 72 -18.47 7.61 11.93
CA THR A 72 -19.58 7.55 12.88
C THR A 72 -20.13 6.14 12.99
N GLY A 73 -20.41 5.67 14.21
CA GLY A 73 -20.89 4.31 14.46
C GLY A 73 -19.82 3.23 14.28
N TYR A 74 -18.53 3.59 14.30
CA TYR A 74 -17.46 2.60 14.28
C TYR A 74 -17.63 1.57 15.41
N ASP A 75 -17.92 2.01 16.64
CA ASP A 75 -18.07 1.09 17.77
C ASP A 75 -19.42 0.38 17.87
N ASP A 76 -20.32 0.59 16.89
CA ASP A 76 -21.61 -0.09 16.86
C ASP A 76 -21.41 -1.62 16.68
N PRO A 77 -21.86 -2.46 17.64
CA PRO A 77 -21.78 -3.90 17.52
C PRO A 77 -22.48 -4.45 16.25
N ALA A 78 -23.54 -3.80 15.78
CA ALA A 78 -24.24 -4.19 14.56
C ALA A 78 -23.35 -3.99 13.31
N ALA A 79 -22.41 -3.05 13.37
CA ALA A 79 -21.46 -2.77 12.31
C ALA A 79 -20.12 -3.51 12.47
N ALA A 80 -19.95 -4.39 13.47
CA ALA A 80 -18.65 -5.00 13.81
C ALA A 80 -17.93 -5.71 12.64
N ALA A 81 -18.70 -6.29 11.71
CA ALA A 81 -18.15 -6.95 10.51
C ALA A 81 -17.71 -5.99 9.40
N ARG A 82 -18.15 -4.72 9.43
CA ARG A 82 -17.81 -3.71 8.43
C ARG A 82 -16.31 -3.42 8.42
N ARG A 83 -15.80 -3.17 7.22
CA ARG A 83 -14.45 -2.66 6.96
C ARG A 83 -14.56 -1.35 6.21
N PHE A 84 -13.61 -0.45 6.41
CA PHE A 84 -13.63 0.91 5.89
C PHE A 84 -12.39 1.18 5.04
N PRO A 85 -12.52 1.93 3.94
CA PRO A 85 -11.36 2.52 3.30
C PRO A 85 -10.64 3.51 4.22
N VAL A 86 -9.39 3.83 3.88
CA VAL A 86 -8.51 4.71 4.63
C VAL A 86 -7.97 5.80 3.73
N LEU A 87 -8.07 7.05 4.19
CA LEU A 87 -7.33 8.19 3.65
C LEU A 87 -6.15 8.50 4.56
N TYR A 88 -4.93 8.37 4.04
CA TYR A 88 -3.73 8.90 4.68
C TYR A 88 -3.58 10.35 4.26
N LEU A 89 -3.58 11.28 5.22
CA LEU A 89 -3.68 12.72 4.96
C LEU A 89 -2.50 13.46 5.60
N PHE A 90 -1.59 13.95 4.76
CA PHE A 90 -0.28 14.47 5.18
C PHE A 90 -0.24 15.98 5.28
N HIS A 91 0.41 16.49 6.33
CA HIS A 91 0.67 17.92 6.54
C HIS A 91 1.94 18.38 5.77
N GLY A 92 2.16 19.71 5.73
CA GLY A 92 3.31 20.33 5.07
C GLY A 92 4.54 20.53 5.96
N THR A 93 5.56 21.22 5.44
CA THR A 93 6.74 21.66 6.20
C THR A 93 6.32 22.49 7.41
N SER A 94 7.01 22.31 8.54
CA SER A 94 6.71 22.94 9.83
C SER A 94 5.25 22.75 10.29
N GLY A 95 4.66 21.61 9.91
CA GLY A 95 3.32 21.20 10.31
C GLY A 95 3.31 20.03 11.29
N ARG A 96 2.11 19.59 11.68
CA ARG A 96 1.88 18.48 12.61
C ARG A 96 0.72 17.60 12.15
N ALA A 97 0.64 16.40 12.70
CA ALA A 97 -0.47 15.45 12.56
C ALA A 97 -1.86 16.07 12.86
N ALA A 98 -1.91 17.12 13.68
CA ALA A 98 -3.14 17.79 14.07
C ALA A 98 -3.69 18.76 13.02
N ASP A 99 -2.86 19.23 12.09
CA ASP A 99 -3.12 20.42 11.28
C ASP A 99 -4.41 20.33 10.47
N TRP A 100 -4.63 19.19 9.83
CA TRP A 100 -5.85 18.94 9.05
C TRP A 100 -7.12 19.00 9.90
N THR A 101 -7.04 18.68 11.19
CA THR A 101 -8.19 18.77 12.11
C THR A 101 -8.34 20.12 12.79
N THR A 102 -7.25 20.89 12.94
CA THR A 102 -7.27 22.18 13.64
C THR A 102 -7.39 23.38 12.71
N MET A 103 -6.96 23.24 11.45
CA MET A 103 -6.91 24.32 10.46
C MET A 103 -7.59 23.93 9.13
N GLY A 104 -7.67 22.63 8.82
CA GLY A 104 -8.20 22.13 7.54
C GLY A 104 -9.63 21.56 7.58
N ASP A 105 -10.33 21.63 8.72
CA ASP A 105 -11.68 21.10 8.93
C ASP A 105 -11.90 19.62 8.56
N ALA A 106 -10.85 18.79 8.56
CA ALA A 106 -10.94 17.41 8.10
C ALA A 106 -11.97 16.57 8.86
N GLU A 107 -12.18 16.84 10.16
CA GLU A 107 -13.22 16.16 10.94
C GLU A 107 -14.63 16.44 10.41
N ALA A 108 -14.93 17.72 10.12
CA ALA A 108 -16.22 18.14 9.59
C ALA A 108 -16.40 17.71 8.13
N ILE A 109 -15.38 17.88 7.29
CA ILE A 109 -15.41 17.52 5.86
C ILE A 109 -15.66 16.02 5.66
N THR A 110 -15.13 15.18 6.56
CA THR A 110 -15.30 13.73 6.48
C THR A 110 -16.48 13.19 7.30
N ALA A 111 -17.27 14.06 7.93
CA ALA A 111 -18.42 13.64 8.72
C ALA A 111 -19.46 12.89 7.87
N GLY A 112 -20.01 11.82 8.45
CA GLY A 112 -20.99 10.95 7.78
C GLY A 112 -20.40 10.01 6.73
N LEU A 113 -19.12 10.14 6.37
CA LEU A 113 -18.48 9.23 5.42
C LEU A 113 -18.03 7.94 6.11
N PRO A 114 -18.18 6.77 5.45
CA PRO A 114 -17.62 5.52 5.93
C PRO A 114 -16.13 5.44 5.62
N LEU A 115 -15.34 6.36 6.16
CA LEU A 115 -13.93 6.56 5.88
C LEU A 115 -13.14 6.68 7.19
N ILE A 116 -12.02 5.98 7.28
CA ILE A 116 -11.01 6.23 8.31
C ILE A 116 -10.03 7.26 7.73
N VAL A 117 -9.64 8.26 8.51
CA VAL A 117 -8.56 9.19 8.13
C VAL A 117 -7.40 9.01 9.10
N VAL A 118 -6.20 8.78 8.58
CA VAL A 118 -4.97 8.67 9.37
C VAL A 118 -4.04 9.83 8.96
N MET A 119 -3.65 10.65 9.92
CA MET A 119 -2.78 11.82 9.71
C MET A 119 -1.52 11.64 10.54
N PRO A 120 -0.45 11.06 9.99
CA PRO A 120 0.83 10.96 10.66
C PRO A 120 1.63 12.26 10.59
N ASP A 121 2.52 12.46 11.57
CA ASP A 121 3.61 13.44 11.45
C ASP A 121 4.56 13.08 10.29
N ALA A 122 5.18 14.10 9.71
CA ALA A 122 6.18 14.02 8.64
C ALA A 122 7.39 14.95 8.87
N GLY A 123 7.55 15.38 10.12
CA GLY A 123 8.58 16.26 10.66
C GLY A 123 8.54 16.18 12.18
N PHE A 124 9.44 16.88 12.87
CA PHE A 124 9.50 16.84 14.32
C PHE A 124 8.98 18.12 14.93
N ASP A 125 8.20 18.00 16.00
CA ASP A 125 7.85 19.11 16.89
C ASP A 125 7.13 20.31 16.23
N GLY A 126 6.56 20.11 15.03
CA GLY A 126 5.93 21.17 14.25
C GLY A 126 6.93 22.06 13.52
N ASP A 127 8.17 21.60 13.36
CA ASP A 127 9.21 22.32 12.65
C ASP A 127 9.90 21.40 11.62
N GLY A 128 10.45 22.03 10.59
CA GLY A 128 11.20 21.33 9.57
C GLY A 128 10.38 20.40 8.68
N GLY A 129 11.06 19.48 8.02
CA GLY A 129 10.45 18.63 7.01
C GLY A 129 11.27 17.40 6.68
N GLY A 130 10.63 16.23 6.74
CA GLY A 130 11.25 14.95 6.40
C GLY A 130 11.20 14.57 4.92
N TYR A 131 10.49 15.35 4.09
CA TYR A 131 10.25 15.06 2.67
C TYR A 131 9.78 13.63 2.37
N PHE A 132 9.17 12.95 3.35
CA PHE A 132 8.60 11.60 3.17
C PHE A 132 9.61 10.60 2.58
N ALA A 133 10.90 10.81 2.89
CA ALA A 133 12.01 10.02 2.39
C ALA A 133 12.83 9.47 3.55
N ASP A 134 13.51 8.37 3.30
CA ASP A 134 14.52 7.87 4.22
C ASP A 134 15.81 8.67 4.04
N ALA A 135 16.33 9.22 5.14
CA ALA A 135 17.47 10.14 5.08
C ALA A 135 18.72 9.47 4.49
N PHE A 136 19.40 10.18 3.59
CA PHE A 136 20.67 9.78 2.99
C PHE A 136 21.80 9.76 4.03
N ASN A 137 21.86 10.76 4.92
CA ASN A 137 22.85 10.87 6.00
C ASN A 137 24.30 10.62 5.55
N GLY A 138 24.72 11.31 4.47
CA GLY A 138 26.08 11.13 3.92
C GLY A 138 26.34 9.73 3.32
N GLY A 139 25.30 8.96 3.05
CA GLY A 139 25.37 7.58 2.56
C GLY A 139 25.28 6.52 3.66
N ALA A 140 25.29 6.91 4.93
CA ALA A 140 25.14 5.98 6.06
C ALA A 140 23.69 5.48 6.22
N GLY A 141 22.71 6.23 5.71
CA GLY A 141 21.29 5.95 5.94
C GLY A 141 20.89 6.07 7.41
N GLY A 142 19.84 5.34 7.80
CA GLY A 142 19.34 5.30 9.17
C GLY A 142 18.31 6.40 9.49
N PRO A 143 17.91 6.55 10.77
CA PRO A 143 16.91 7.54 11.16
C PRO A 143 17.34 8.99 10.85
N PRO A 144 16.39 9.89 10.51
CA PRO A 144 14.97 9.60 10.36
C PRO A 144 14.64 8.90 9.03
N ARG A 145 13.86 7.81 9.11
CA ARG A 145 13.36 7.04 7.97
C ARG A 145 11.87 7.28 7.76
N TRP A 146 11.51 8.42 7.18
CA TRP A 146 10.12 8.83 7.06
C TRP A 146 9.33 7.95 6.10
N GLU A 147 9.91 7.55 4.96
CA GLU A 147 9.25 6.63 4.03
C GLU A 147 8.96 5.28 4.70
N SER A 148 9.96 4.71 5.39
CA SER A 148 9.79 3.48 6.16
C SER A 148 8.72 3.64 7.25
N PHE A 149 8.72 4.73 8.00
CA PHE A 149 7.72 5.00 9.04
C PHE A 149 6.30 5.03 8.46
N HIS A 150 6.07 5.74 7.36
CA HIS A 150 4.73 5.87 6.77
C HIS A 150 4.28 4.57 6.09
N ILE A 151 5.14 3.94 5.29
CA ILE A 151 4.80 2.80 4.43
C ILE A 151 4.87 1.46 5.16
N ASP A 152 5.96 1.21 5.90
CA ASP A 152 6.19 -0.07 6.59
C ASP A 152 5.73 -0.04 8.06
N GLY A 153 5.50 1.14 8.62
CA GLY A 153 4.99 1.32 9.98
C GLY A 153 3.49 1.64 10.03
N VAL A 154 3.10 2.86 9.66
CA VAL A 154 1.75 3.42 9.86
C VAL A 154 0.69 2.66 9.07
N LEU A 155 0.94 2.35 7.79
CA LEU A 155 0.00 1.60 6.94
C LEU A 155 -0.37 0.22 7.54
N PRO A 156 0.61 -0.69 7.78
CA PRO A 156 0.31 -2.00 8.36
C PRO A 156 -0.15 -1.93 9.82
N TRP A 157 0.28 -0.92 10.60
CA TRP A 157 -0.28 -0.67 11.93
C TRP A 157 -1.79 -0.39 11.85
N ALA A 158 -2.21 0.49 10.94
CA ALA A 158 -3.62 0.81 10.75
C ALA A 158 -4.41 -0.45 10.34
N ASP A 159 -3.87 -1.28 9.45
CA ASP A 159 -4.53 -2.53 9.03
C ASP A 159 -4.65 -3.59 10.12
N ALA A 160 -3.71 -3.60 11.07
CA ALA A 160 -3.69 -4.55 12.18
C ALA A 160 -4.63 -4.13 13.32
N THR A 161 -4.73 -2.82 13.58
CA THR A 161 -5.43 -2.26 14.75
C THR A 161 -6.82 -1.71 14.42
N LEU A 162 -7.06 -1.34 13.16
CA LEU A 162 -8.32 -0.79 12.68
C LEU A 162 -9.01 -1.73 11.68
N ARG A 163 -10.31 -1.52 11.48
CA ARG A 163 -11.13 -2.28 10.55
C ARG A 163 -10.98 -1.74 9.13
N THR A 164 -9.76 -1.72 8.61
CA THR A 164 -9.47 -1.21 7.26
C THR A 164 -9.82 -2.22 6.16
N ILE A 165 -10.03 -1.72 4.94
CA ILE A 165 -9.89 -2.50 3.71
C ILE A 165 -8.40 -2.50 3.38
N ALA A 166 -7.67 -3.48 3.93
CA ALA A 166 -6.20 -3.62 3.92
C ALA A 166 -5.59 -4.01 2.55
N GLU A 167 -6.07 -3.39 1.47
CA GLU A 167 -5.70 -3.67 0.08
C GLU A 167 -5.67 -2.35 -0.71
N ARG A 168 -4.94 -2.29 -1.83
CA ARG A 168 -4.85 -1.11 -2.71
C ARG A 168 -6.17 -0.38 -2.89
N ARG A 169 -7.23 -1.14 -3.17
CA ARG A 169 -8.58 -0.65 -3.45
C ARG A 169 -9.23 0.15 -2.31
N GLY A 170 -8.74 0.00 -1.09
CA GLY A 170 -9.25 0.64 0.11
C GLY A 170 -8.35 1.75 0.64
N ARG A 171 -7.27 2.12 -0.04
CA ARG A 171 -6.31 3.12 0.45
C ARG A 171 -6.16 4.28 -0.52
N ALA A 172 -6.12 5.48 0.03
CA ALA A 172 -5.77 6.71 -0.68
C ALA A 172 -4.78 7.53 0.14
N VAL A 173 -3.96 8.33 -0.53
CA VAL A 173 -2.93 9.17 0.12
C VAL A 173 -2.94 10.58 -0.43
N TYR A 174 -3.31 11.55 0.40
CA TYR A 174 -3.43 12.96 0.04
C TYR A 174 -2.53 13.82 0.94
N GLY A 175 -2.19 15.03 0.51
CA GLY A 175 -1.54 16.00 1.39
C GLY A 175 -1.40 17.38 0.77
N LEU A 176 -0.96 18.34 1.59
CA LEU A 176 -0.67 19.71 1.17
C LEU A 176 0.82 20.01 1.17
N SER A 177 1.29 20.91 0.31
CA SER A 177 2.69 21.36 0.27
C SER A 177 3.67 20.18 0.22
N GLN A 178 4.64 20.11 1.13
CA GLN A 178 5.52 18.94 1.30
C GLN A 178 4.75 17.62 1.47
N GLY A 179 3.57 17.63 2.13
CA GLY A 179 2.68 16.48 2.22
C GLY A 179 2.01 16.09 0.89
N GLY A 180 1.76 17.06 0.01
CA GLY A 180 1.30 16.81 -1.36
C GLY A 180 2.38 16.15 -2.21
N PHE A 181 3.64 16.59 -2.04
CA PHE A 181 4.81 15.89 -2.56
C PHE A 181 4.91 14.47 -2.01
N GLY A 182 4.85 14.29 -0.68
CA GLY A 182 4.92 12.99 -0.03
C GLY A 182 3.83 12.02 -0.49
N ALA A 183 2.61 12.51 -0.66
CA ALA A 183 1.50 11.72 -1.18
C ALA A 183 1.77 11.18 -2.60
N MET A 184 2.24 12.04 -3.50
CA MET A 184 2.57 11.63 -4.87
C MET A 184 3.84 10.77 -4.94
N LEU A 185 4.84 11.06 -4.12
CA LEU A 185 6.06 10.28 -4.00
C LEU A 185 5.75 8.85 -3.56
N HIS A 186 5.03 8.68 -2.45
CA HIS A 186 4.61 7.36 -1.97
C HIS A 186 3.74 6.63 -2.98
N ALA A 187 2.84 7.32 -3.66
CA ALA A 187 2.04 6.74 -4.73
C ALA A 187 2.89 6.23 -5.90
N ALA A 188 3.94 6.96 -6.29
CA ALA A 188 4.81 6.60 -7.41
C ALA A 188 5.82 5.50 -7.05
N ARG A 189 6.30 5.47 -5.80
CA ARG A 189 7.23 4.42 -5.30
C ARG A 189 6.52 3.16 -4.84
N HIS A 190 5.25 3.26 -4.44
CA HIS A 190 4.43 2.13 -3.98
C HIS A 190 3.05 2.08 -4.69
N PRO A 191 3.02 1.98 -6.02
CA PRO A 191 1.77 2.09 -6.79
C PRO A 191 0.79 0.93 -6.55
N ASP A 192 1.26 -0.15 -5.93
CA ASP A 192 0.45 -1.30 -5.52
C ASP A 192 -0.22 -1.14 -4.16
N LEU A 193 0.05 -0.05 -3.42
CA LEU A 193 -0.54 0.23 -2.11
C LEU A 193 -1.73 1.17 -2.14
N PHE A 194 -1.83 2.07 -3.13
CA PHE A 194 -2.84 3.12 -3.17
C PHE A 194 -3.71 3.08 -4.44
N ALA A 195 -5.02 3.28 -4.30
CA ALA A 195 -5.95 3.42 -5.42
C ALA A 195 -6.07 4.88 -5.90
N ALA A 196 -5.83 5.84 -5.00
CA ALA A 196 -5.92 7.27 -5.31
C ALA A 196 -4.81 8.05 -4.59
N ALA A 197 -4.36 9.12 -5.23
CA ALA A 197 -3.41 10.08 -4.65
C ALA A 197 -3.85 11.52 -4.93
N GLY A 198 -3.59 12.41 -3.99
CA GLY A 198 -3.98 13.82 -4.06
C GLY A 198 -2.87 14.76 -3.60
N SER A 199 -2.61 15.82 -4.36
CA SER A 199 -1.65 16.86 -3.98
C SER A 199 -2.32 18.23 -3.99
N PHE A 200 -2.20 18.95 -2.88
CA PHE A 200 -2.69 20.31 -2.72
C PHE A 200 -1.48 21.27 -2.61
N SER A 201 -1.17 21.98 -3.69
CA SER A 201 -0.02 22.88 -3.79
C SER A 201 1.32 22.20 -3.45
N GLY A 202 1.51 20.95 -3.86
CA GLY A 202 2.77 20.23 -3.62
C GLY A 202 3.84 20.51 -4.68
N PRO A 203 5.14 20.50 -4.34
CA PRO A 203 6.22 20.58 -5.31
C PRO A 203 6.42 19.22 -6.00
N LEU A 204 5.74 18.99 -7.13
CA LEU A 204 5.67 17.67 -7.78
C LEU A 204 6.75 17.40 -8.84
N ASP A 205 7.65 18.35 -9.05
CA ASP A 205 8.89 18.18 -9.80
C ASP A 205 10.04 18.75 -8.97
N ILE A 206 10.97 17.90 -8.56
CA ILE A 206 12.16 18.29 -7.80
C ILE A 206 13.45 17.96 -8.56
N ALA A 207 13.38 17.34 -9.75
CA ALA A 207 14.57 16.84 -10.44
C ALA A 207 14.43 16.68 -11.96
N ALA A 208 13.22 16.51 -12.51
CA ALA A 208 13.05 16.23 -13.92
C ALA A 208 13.32 17.48 -14.76
N ASP A 209 12.75 18.62 -14.36
CA ASP A 209 13.01 19.93 -14.95
C ASP A 209 14.26 20.60 -14.32
N PRO A 210 15.21 21.14 -15.12
CA PRO A 210 16.44 21.74 -14.59
C PRO A 210 16.22 22.97 -13.70
N ASP A 211 15.23 23.82 -13.99
CA ASP A 211 14.94 24.99 -13.18
C ASP A 211 14.26 24.57 -11.87
N ALA A 212 13.34 23.62 -11.95
CA ALA A 212 12.73 22.98 -10.78
C ALA A 212 13.79 22.34 -9.88
N ALA A 213 14.75 21.62 -10.46
CA ALA A 213 15.84 21.00 -9.74
C ALA A 213 16.69 22.03 -8.97
N THR A 214 17.00 23.17 -9.58
CA THR A 214 17.75 24.26 -8.95
C THR A 214 16.97 24.87 -7.79
N LEU A 215 15.70 25.22 -8.02
CA LEU A 215 14.81 25.78 -7.00
C LEU A 215 14.65 24.82 -5.81
N MET A 216 14.35 23.56 -6.08
CA MET A 216 14.08 22.58 -5.03
C MET A 216 15.33 22.16 -4.27
N THR A 217 16.51 22.23 -4.89
CA THR A 217 17.78 22.06 -4.15
C THR A 217 17.91 23.14 -3.08
N ALA A 218 17.67 24.41 -3.41
CA ALA A 218 17.76 25.50 -2.44
C ALA A 218 16.70 25.36 -1.32
N ILE A 219 15.46 25.00 -1.65
CA ILE A 219 14.37 24.84 -0.67
C ILE A 219 14.63 23.66 0.28
N VAL A 220 15.03 22.51 -0.26
CA VAL A 220 15.35 21.33 0.57
C VAL A 220 16.55 21.63 1.47
N THR A 221 17.64 22.20 0.94
CA THR A 221 18.80 22.57 1.76
C THR A 221 18.46 23.62 2.82
N GLY A 222 17.59 24.58 2.50
CA GLY A 222 17.07 25.53 3.48
C GLY A 222 16.24 24.84 4.59
N THR A 223 15.50 23.80 4.25
CA THR A 223 14.76 22.99 5.24
C THR A 223 15.73 22.18 6.11
N GLU A 224 16.69 21.48 5.50
CA GLU A 224 17.71 20.69 6.20
C GLU A 224 18.48 21.55 7.20
N VAL A 225 19.10 22.64 6.73
CA VAL A 225 20.01 23.45 7.55
C VAL A 225 19.26 24.44 8.44
N GLY A 226 18.24 25.11 7.87
CA GLY A 226 17.57 26.23 8.53
C GLY A 226 16.46 25.82 9.49
N LEU A 227 15.76 24.72 9.22
CA LEU A 227 14.61 24.28 10.02
C LEU A 227 14.89 23.00 10.81
N ASN A 228 15.53 22.00 10.19
CA ASN A 228 15.85 20.75 10.90
C ASN A 228 17.12 20.87 11.77
N GLY A 229 18.06 21.74 11.39
CA GLY A 229 19.39 21.80 12.00
C GLY A 229 20.31 20.66 11.54
N ASP A 230 20.03 20.05 10.39
CA ASP A 230 20.80 18.96 9.80
C ASP A 230 21.94 19.48 8.89
N ALA A 231 22.86 18.60 8.54
CA ALA A 231 23.86 18.89 7.51
C ALA A 231 23.22 19.01 6.12
N PRO A 232 23.75 19.86 5.21
CA PRO A 232 23.24 19.96 3.85
C PRO A 232 23.35 18.63 3.10
N GLY A 233 22.29 18.25 2.39
CA GLY A 233 22.18 16.96 1.71
C GLY A 233 21.90 15.79 2.66
N SER A 234 21.41 16.02 3.87
CA SER A 234 21.03 14.94 4.79
C SER A 234 19.88 14.08 4.26
N ILE A 235 18.95 14.65 3.48
CA ILE A 235 17.76 13.96 3.00
C ILE A 235 18.06 13.20 1.72
N PHE A 236 18.40 13.90 0.64
CA PHE A 236 18.60 13.28 -0.68
C PHE A 236 20.07 13.15 -1.11
N GLY A 237 21.01 13.68 -0.32
CA GLY A 237 22.43 13.74 -0.66
C GLY A 237 22.81 14.94 -1.52
N PRO A 238 24.11 15.27 -1.62
CA PRO A 238 24.59 16.36 -2.46
C PRO A 238 24.19 16.14 -3.92
N ARG A 239 23.48 17.10 -4.52
CA ARG A 239 22.92 16.91 -5.87
C ARG A 239 23.96 16.52 -6.92
N LEU A 240 25.14 17.14 -6.90
CA LEU A 240 26.22 16.85 -7.84
C LEU A 240 26.61 15.35 -7.88
N THR A 241 26.52 14.66 -6.76
CA THR A 241 26.93 13.25 -6.66
C THR A 241 25.75 12.29 -6.47
N GLN A 242 24.59 12.78 -6.02
CA GLN A 242 23.41 11.98 -5.69
C GLN A 242 22.17 12.33 -6.53
N GLU A 243 22.34 12.93 -7.70
CA GLU A 243 21.26 13.23 -8.65
C GLU A 243 20.32 12.04 -8.91
N VAL A 244 20.85 10.81 -8.99
CA VAL A 244 20.02 9.59 -9.12
C VAL A 244 19.07 9.40 -7.94
N ASN A 245 19.49 9.73 -6.72
CA ASN A 245 18.68 9.61 -5.52
C ASN A 245 17.55 10.64 -5.54
N TRP A 246 17.85 11.87 -5.94
CA TRP A 246 16.83 12.89 -6.13
C TRP A 246 15.80 12.50 -7.19
N ARG A 247 16.24 12.02 -8.36
CA ARG A 247 15.37 11.54 -9.44
C ARG A 247 14.53 10.33 -9.03
N GLY A 248 15.08 9.43 -8.21
CA GLY A 248 14.32 8.32 -7.64
C GLY A 248 13.36 8.71 -6.52
N HIS A 249 13.36 9.97 -6.09
CA HIS A 249 12.40 10.56 -5.16
C HIS A 249 11.62 11.73 -5.77
N ASP A 250 11.60 11.82 -7.10
CA ASP A 250 10.90 12.86 -7.85
C ASP A 250 9.62 12.30 -8.49
N PRO A 251 8.42 12.77 -8.10
CA PRO A 251 7.16 12.32 -8.70
C PRO A 251 7.14 12.50 -10.22
N ALA A 252 7.67 13.59 -10.77
CA ALA A 252 7.70 13.85 -12.21
C ALA A 252 8.55 12.81 -12.97
N THR A 253 9.73 12.48 -12.45
CA THR A 253 10.59 11.41 -12.98
C THR A 253 9.87 10.07 -12.94
N LEU A 254 9.20 9.75 -11.82
CA LEU A 254 8.50 8.48 -11.60
C LEU A 254 7.05 8.43 -12.11
N ALA A 255 6.59 9.46 -12.83
CA ALA A 255 5.18 9.65 -13.16
C ALA A 255 4.52 8.45 -13.88
N ALA A 256 5.30 7.69 -14.65
CA ALA A 256 4.81 6.48 -15.33
C ALA A 256 4.26 5.43 -14.36
N ASN A 257 4.81 5.34 -13.15
CA ASN A 257 4.38 4.39 -12.12
C ASN A 257 2.96 4.67 -11.60
N LEU A 258 2.44 5.89 -11.82
CA LEU A 258 1.11 6.31 -11.35
C LEU A 258 -0.03 5.85 -12.28
N ARG A 259 0.28 5.15 -13.38
CA ARG A 259 -0.73 4.65 -14.32
C ARG A 259 -1.75 3.77 -13.61
N GLY A 260 -3.04 4.04 -13.86
CA GLY A 260 -4.15 3.28 -13.26
C GLY A 260 -4.48 3.69 -11.81
N MET A 261 -3.91 4.80 -11.33
CA MET A 261 -4.34 5.46 -10.10
C MET A 261 -5.31 6.60 -10.42
N ASP A 262 -6.19 6.93 -9.46
CA ASP A 262 -6.96 8.17 -9.50
C ASP A 262 -6.11 9.32 -8.93
N LEU A 263 -5.69 10.25 -9.78
CA LEU A 263 -4.79 11.34 -9.43
C LEU A 263 -5.56 12.66 -9.36
N ARG A 264 -5.37 13.42 -8.29
CA ARG A 264 -5.94 14.76 -8.14
C ARG A 264 -4.88 15.79 -7.76
N LEU A 265 -4.85 16.88 -8.50
CA LEU A 265 -3.88 17.96 -8.39
C LEU A 265 -4.63 19.26 -8.18
N TYR A 266 -4.29 19.98 -7.12
CA TYR A 266 -4.86 21.30 -6.81
C TYR A 266 -3.73 22.30 -6.62
N THR A 267 -3.93 23.52 -7.10
CA THR A 267 -2.98 24.62 -6.91
C THR A 267 -3.72 25.95 -6.98
N GLY A 268 -3.24 26.97 -6.27
CA GLY A 268 -3.44 28.38 -6.62
C GLY A 268 -2.24 28.86 -7.45
N ASN A 269 -2.15 30.17 -7.70
CA ASN A 269 -1.04 30.78 -8.44
C ASN A 269 -0.20 31.79 -7.63
N GLY A 270 -0.50 31.94 -6.34
CA GLY A 270 0.18 32.84 -5.41
C GLY A 270 -0.32 34.28 -5.41
N ARG A 271 -1.20 34.66 -6.33
CA ARG A 271 -1.90 35.95 -6.23
C ARG A 271 -3.01 35.84 -5.19
N PRO A 272 -3.25 36.88 -4.37
CA PRO A 272 -4.40 36.91 -3.46
C PRO A 272 -5.70 36.67 -4.23
N GLY A 273 -6.52 35.78 -3.72
CA GLY A 273 -7.79 35.39 -4.29
C GLY A 273 -8.95 35.48 -3.30
N PRO A 274 -10.12 34.91 -3.66
CA PRO A 274 -11.36 35.11 -2.90
C PRO A 274 -11.37 34.54 -1.48
N LEU A 275 -10.48 33.59 -1.17
CA LEU A 275 -10.38 33.00 0.17
C LEU A 275 -9.30 33.67 1.03
N ASP A 276 -8.60 34.65 0.49
CA ASP A 276 -7.58 35.40 1.21
C ASP A 276 -8.19 36.61 1.94
N PRO A 277 -7.66 36.97 3.12
CA PRO A 277 -7.99 38.23 3.76
C PRO A 277 -7.71 39.45 2.84
N PRO A 278 -8.51 40.52 2.94
CA PRO A 278 -8.20 41.77 2.26
C PRO A 278 -6.79 42.27 2.60
N GLY A 279 -6.02 42.66 1.58
CA GLY A 279 -4.66 43.18 1.75
C GLY A 279 -3.55 42.11 1.81
N THR A 280 -3.87 40.82 1.65
CA THR A 280 -2.86 39.77 1.50
C THR A 280 -1.90 40.08 0.34
N ALA A 281 -0.60 39.87 0.56
CA ALA A 281 0.43 40.06 -0.45
C ALA A 281 0.57 38.82 -1.36
N VAL A 282 1.27 38.98 -2.49
CA VAL A 282 1.63 37.85 -3.36
C VAL A 282 2.46 36.83 -2.59
N ASN A 283 2.11 35.56 -2.71
CA ASN A 283 2.77 34.44 -2.08
C ASN A 283 3.73 33.76 -3.08
N PRO A 284 5.06 33.94 -2.94
CA PRO A 284 6.03 33.36 -3.86
C PRO A 284 6.17 31.84 -3.72
N ILE A 285 5.84 31.28 -2.55
CA ILE A 285 5.86 29.82 -2.32
C ILE A 285 4.80 29.16 -3.19
N GLU A 286 3.57 29.70 -3.20
CA GLU A 286 2.52 29.17 -4.06
C GLU A 286 2.84 29.37 -5.54
N ALA A 287 3.44 30.50 -5.93
CA ALA A 287 3.87 30.70 -7.32
C ALA A 287 4.87 29.62 -7.77
N GLY A 288 5.80 29.23 -6.88
CA GLY A 288 6.69 28.09 -7.09
C GLY A 288 5.94 26.76 -7.18
N ALA A 289 5.10 26.45 -6.19
CA ALA A 289 4.31 25.20 -6.17
C ALA A 289 3.39 25.07 -7.40
N HIS A 290 2.82 26.18 -7.86
CA HIS A 290 2.02 26.28 -9.08
C HIS A 290 2.83 25.86 -10.30
N ARG A 291 4.03 26.44 -10.47
CA ARG A 291 4.92 26.07 -11.57
C ARG A 291 5.22 24.57 -11.55
N LEU A 292 5.61 24.03 -10.39
CA LEU A 292 5.98 22.62 -10.24
C LEU A 292 4.78 21.66 -10.45
N THR A 293 3.59 22.07 -10.02
CA THR A 293 2.37 21.29 -10.26
C THR A 293 1.99 21.26 -11.74
N ASN A 294 2.16 22.38 -12.47
CA ASN A 294 1.92 22.42 -13.92
C ASN A 294 2.93 21.56 -14.69
N LEU A 295 4.23 21.63 -14.37
CA LEU A 295 5.26 20.75 -14.96
C LEU A 295 4.89 19.27 -14.81
N PHE A 296 4.46 18.89 -13.61
CA PHE A 296 3.99 17.54 -13.34
C PHE A 296 2.70 17.19 -14.10
N HIS A 297 1.74 18.12 -14.21
CA HIS A 297 0.52 17.91 -14.98
C HIS A 297 0.83 17.68 -16.47
N ASP A 298 1.69 18.49 -17.06
CA ASP A 298 2.16 18.35 -18.45
C ASP A 298 2.85 17.01 -18.66
N ARG A 299 3.66 16.56 -17.69
CA ARG A 299 4.28 15.24 -17.71
C ARG A 299 3.25 14.11 -17.72
N LEU A 300 2.18 14.20 -16.92
CA LEU A 300 1.09 13.22 -16.94
C LEU A 300 0.34 13.24 -18.28
N GLN A 301 0.08 14.41 -18.85
CA GLN A 301 -0.54 14.53 -20.17
C GLN A 301 0.32 13.88 -21.26
N ALA A 302 1.63 14.14 -21.28
CA ALA A 302 2.57 13.54 -22.22
C ALA A 302 2.60 12.00 -22.11
N LEU A 303 2.49 11.46 -20.90
CA LEU A 303 2.39 10.02 -20.64
C LEU A 303 0.99 9.44 -20.85
N ARG A 304 -0.01 10.29 -21.18
CA ARG A 304 -1.43 9.92 -21.29
C ARG A 304 -1.93 9.21 -20.02
N ILE A 305 -1.62 9.80 -18.87
CA ILE A 305 -2.10 9.35 -17.56
C ILE A 305 -3.20 10.33 -17.12
N PRO A 306 -4.44 9.85 -16.95
CA PRO A 306 -5.56 10.72 -16.58
C PRO A 306 -5.35 11.26 -15.17
N SER A 307 -5.59 12.56 -15.00
CA SER A 307 -5.60 13.24 -13.70
C SER A 307 -6.71 14.28 -13.67
N THR A 308 -7.23 14.55 -12.47
CA THR A 308 -8.04 15.75 -12.21
C THR A 308 -7.08 16.87 -11.85
N PHE A 309 -7.06 17.94 -12.63
CA PHE A 309 -6.26 19.13 -12.36
C PHE A 309 -7.19 20.31 -12.09
N ARG A 310 -7.03 20.92 -10.92
CA ARG A 310 -7.82 22.07 -10.49
C ARG A 310 -6.90 23.21 -10.08
N ASP A 311 -6.78 24.17 -10.98
CA ASP A 311 -6.17 25.45 -10.69
C ASP A 311 -7.25 26.42 -10.18
N PHE A 312 -7.07 26.96 -8.97
CA PHE A 312 -7.95 27.96 -8.38
C PHE A 312 -7.76 29.34 -9.02
N GLY A 313 -6.72 29.55 -9.84
CA GLY A 313 -6.31 30.86 -10.30
C GLY A 313 -5.74 31.66 -9.12
N PRO A 314 -6.20 32.91 -8.88
CA PRO A 314 -5.83 33.65 -7.68
C PRO A 314 -6.12 32.82 -6.42
N GLY A 315 -5.06 32.46 -5.72
CA GLY A 315 -5.07 31.78 -4.43
C GLY A 315 -3.66 31.59 -3.89
N THR A 316 -3.53 31.57 -2.57
CA THR A 316 -2.24 31.54 -1.87
C THR A 316 -1.97 30.18 -1.20
N HIS A 317 -0.74 30.01 -0.71
CA HIS A 317 -0.28 28.82 0.01
C HIS A 317 -0.87 28.79 1.43
N SER A 318 -2.18 28.59 1.56
CA SER A 318 -2.90 28.76 2.82
C SER A 318 -4.05 27.78 3.05
N TRP A 319 -4.40 27.62 4.33
CA TRP A 319 -5.41 26.68 4.81
C TRP A 319 -6.79 26.80 4.15
N PRO A 320 -7.35 28.00 3.88
CA PRO A 320 -8.64 28.10 3.21
C PRO A 320 -8.68 27.37 1.85
N TYR A 321 -7.62 27.46 1.05
CA TYR A 321 -7.54 26.76 -0.24
C TYR A 321 -7.33 25.26 -0.07
N TRP A 322 -6.50 24.83 0.87
CA TRP A 322 -6.29 23.39 1.13
C TRP A 322 -7.55 22.71 1.70
N ALA A 323 -8.29 23.38 2.58
CA ALA A 323 -9.58 22.91 3.08
C ALA A 323 -10.62 22.85 1.96
N ALA A 324 -10.63 23.84 1.04
CA ALA A 324 -11.47 23.81 -0.15
C ALA A 324 -11.12 22.64 -1.08
N ALA A 325 -9.83 22.38 -1.31
CA ALA A 325 -9.35 21.24 -2.11
C ALA A 325 -9.73 19.89 -1.48
N LEU A 326 -9.61 19.75 -0.16
CA LEU A 326 -10.08 18.55 0.55
C LEU A 326 -11.59 18.37 0.40
N ARG A 327 -12.37 19.43 0.60
CA ARG A 327 -13.84 19.42 0.48
C ARG A 327 -14.30 19.05 -0.93
N ASP A 328 -13.63 19.57 -1.95
CA ASP A 328 -13.93 19.26 -3.35
C ASP A 328 -13.58 17.81 -3.71
N SER A 329 -12.45 17.32 -3.20
CA SER A 329 -11.91 16.02 -3.57
C SER A 329 -12.52 14.84 -2.81
N ILE A 330 -13.11 15.06 -1.63
CA ILE A 330 -13.51 13.97 -0.73
C ILE A 330 -14.64 13.10 -1.29
N LYS A 331 -15.66 13.70 -1.90
CA LYS A 331 -16.80 12.94 -2.46
C LYS A 331 -16.39 12.14 -3.70
N PRO A 332 -15.69 12.73 -4.70
CA PRO A 332 -15.11 11.97 -5.79
C PRO A 332 -14.14 10.87 -5.33
N LEU A 333 -13.37 11.10 -4.25
CA LEU A 333 -12.52 10.08 -3.66
C LEU A 333 -13.33 8.89 -3.10
N MET A 334 -14.43 9.17 -2.40
CA MET A 334 -15.30 8.11 -1.88
C MET A 334 -15.90 7.26 -2.99
N ASP A 335 -16.26 7.85 -4.13
CA ASP A 335 -16.72 7.08 -5.28
C ASP A 335 -15.64 6.09 -5.78
N VAL A 336 -14.39 6.54 -5.88
CA VAL A 336 -13.25 5.69 -6.26
C VAL A 336 -13.03 4.57 -5.24
N LEU A 337 -13.13 4.84 -3.94
CA LEU A 337 -12.88 3.83 -2.89
C LEU A 337 -14.04 2.84 -2.74
N LEU A 338 -15.26 3.24 -3.07
CA LEU A 338 -16.44 2.37 -3.08
C LEU A 338 -16.57 1.58 -4.39
N HIS A 339 -16.05 2.11 -5.49
CA HIS A 339 -16.02 1.49 -6.82
C HIS A 339 -14.58 1.36 -7.35
N PRO A 340 -13.71 0.61 -6.65
CA PRO A 340 -12.29 0.64 -6.94
C PRO A 340 -11.95 0.00 -8.27
N ARG A 341 -11.05 0.68 -9.00
CA ARG A 341 -10.45 0.15 -10.22
C ARG A 341 -9.63 -1.11 -9.90
N PRO A 342 -9.69 -2.15 -10.75
CA PRO A 342 -8.83 -3.32 -10.59
C PRO A 342 -7.36 -2.91 -10.68
N ALA A 343 -6.50 -3.71 -10.05
CA ALA A 343 -5.05 -3.59 -10.28
C ALA A 343 -4.75 -3.74 -11.79
N PRO A 344 -3.72 -3.05 -12.31
CA PRO A 344 -3.40 -3.13 -13.72
C PRO A 344 -3.06 -4.57 -14.12
N ALA A 345 -3.56 -5.01 -15.27
CA ALA A 345 -3.33 -6.37 -15.79
C ALA A 345 -1.88 -6.59 -16.24
N ARG A 346 -1.21 -5.50 -16.64
CA ARG A 346 0.21 -5.43 -17.02
C ARG A 346 0.84 -4.32 -16.21
N VAL A 347 2.03 -4.59 -15.69
CA VAL A 347 2.72 -3.69 -14.76
C VAL A 347 3.93 -3.07 -15.45
N ASP A 348 3.99 -1.75 -15.40
CA ASP A 348 5.19 -0.97 -15.67
C ASP A 348 5.65 -0.34 -14.34
N TYR A 349 6.96 -0.41 -14.06
CA TYR A 349 7.52 0.13 -12.84
C TYR A 349 9.01 0.47 -13.01
N THR A 350 9.34 1.73 -12.73
CA THR A 350 10.71 2.26 -12.74
C THR A 350 11.13 2.62 -11.33
N THR A 351 12.34 2.23 -10.92
CA THR A 351 12.88 2.52 -9.58
C THR A 351 14.41 2.54 -9.59
N ILE A 352 14.99 3.18 -8.57
CA ILE A 352 16.43 3.09 -8.28
C ILE A 352 16.75 2.03 -7.21
N GLU A 353 15.72 1.47 -6.58
CA GLU A 353 15.88 0.51 -5.48
C GLU A 353 16.20 -0.90 -5.97
N SER A 354 17.03 -1.61 -5.21
CA SER A 354 17.26 -3.04 -5.37
C SER A 354 17.56 -3.65 -4.00
N PRO A 355 16.82 -4.69 -3.55
CA PRO A 355 15.68 -5.30 -4.22
C PRO A 355 14.43 -4.41 -4.18
N PHE A 356 13.49 -4.63 -5.12
CA PHE A 356 12.18 -3.98 -5.11
C PHE A 356 11.03 -4.97 -5.26
N ARG A 357 9.83 -4.53 -4.88
CA ARG A 357 8.58 -5.30 -4.96
C ARG A 357 7.46 -4.41 -5.44
N VAL A 358 6.67 -4.92 -6.37
CA VAL A 358 5.52 -4.17 -6.91
C VAL A 358 4.50 -5.15 -7.48
N PHE A 359 3.22 -5.03 -7.10
CA PHE A 359 2.13 -5.90 -7.58
C PHE A 359 2.43 -7.41 -7.46
N GLY A 360 3.20 -7.80 -6.42
CA GLY A 360 3.61 -9.18 -6.17
C GLY A 360 4.85 -9.66 -6.91
N TRP A 361 5.37 -8.90 -7.88
CA TRP A 361 6.69 -9.09 -8.47
C TRP A 361 7.76 -8.80 -7.42
N ARG A 362 8.87 -9.54 -7.46
CA ARG A 362 10.08 -9.23 -6.68
C ARG A 362 11.27 -9.29 -7.60
N VAL A 363 12.07 -8.25 -7.59
CA VAL A 363 13.23 -8.15 -8.47
C VAL A 363 14.43 -7.75 -7.62
N THR A 364 15.51 -8.48 -7.77
CA THR A 364 16.82 -8.12 -7.24
C THR A 364 17.73 -7.91 -8.43
N VAL A 365 18.33 -6.73 -8.53
CA VAL A 365 19.36 -6.40 -9.53
C VAL A 365 20.69 -6.31 -8.83
N ASP A 366 21.65 -7.11 -9.27
CA ASP A 366 23.04 -7.11 -8.84
C ASP A 366 23.87 -6.28 -9.83
N ARG A 367 24.42 -5.17 -9.32
CA ARG A 367 25.16 -4.16 -10.07
C ARG A 367 26.04 -3.34 -9.12
N PRO A 368 27.18 -2.80 -9.59
CA PRO A 368 28.13 -2.10 -8.71
C PRO A 368 27.74 -0.64 -8.43
N ALA A 369 26.91 0.00 -9.25
CA ALA A 369 26.53 1.40 -9.08
C ALA A 369 25.00 1.60 -9.04
N ARG A 370 24.56 2.67 -8.38
CA ARG A 370 23.13 3.04 -8.30
C ARG A 370 22.67 3.71 -9.59
N GLU A 371 21.54 3.25 -10.11
CA GLU A 371 20.95 3.71 -11.37
C GLU A 371 19.49 3.24 -11.44
N PHE A 372 18.77 3.58 -12.50
CA PHE A 372 17.40 3.09 -12.68
C PHE A 372 17.35 1.64 -13.20
N ALA A 373 16.35 0.90 -12.75
CA ALA A 373 15.87 -0.31 -13.39
C ALA A 373 14.39 -0.13 -13.74
N THR A 374 13.96 -0.67 -14.88
CA THR A 374 12.57 -0.59 -15.34
C THR A 374 12.03 -1.96 -15.69
N LEU A 375 11.00 -2.39 -14.98
CA LEU A 375 10.16 -3.52 -15.32
C LEU A 375 9.01 -3.02 -16.20
N SER A 376 8.80 -3.61 -17.37
CA SER A 376 7.75 -3.20 -18.31
C SER A 376 6.95 -4.38 -18.82
N ASP A 377 5.69 -4.12 -19.18
CA ASP A 377 4.78 -5.11 -19.76
C ASP A 377 4.69 -6.40 -18.93
N ALA A 378 4.81 -6.29 -17.60
CA ALA A 378 4.95 -7.45 -16.75
C ALA A 378 3.59 -8.08 -16.42
N ALA A 379 3.41 -9.33 -16.87
CA ALA A 379 2.22 -10.14 -16.66
C ALA A 379 2.56 -11.63 -16.56
N ALA A 380 1.54 -12.49 -16.51
CA ALA A 380 1.71 -13.94 -16.39
C ALA A 380 2.31 -14.60 -17.65
N ASP A 381 2.35 -13.89 -18.78
CA ASP A 381 2.89 -14.37 -20.06
C ASP A 381 4.30 -13.84 -20.37
N GLY A 382 4.85 -12.97 -19.53
CA GLY A 382 6.18 -12.40 -19.74
C GLY A 382 6.36 -11.03 -19.10
N PHE A 383 7.53 -10.45 -19.35
CA PHE A 383 7.90 -9.09 -18.96
C PHE A 383 9.13 -8.64 -19.75
N THR A 384 9.43 -7.35 -19.72
CA THR A 384 10.70 -6.78 -20.17
C THR A 384 11.39 -6.13 -18.96
N LEU A 385 12.70 -6.32 -18.82
CA LEU A 385 13.49 -5.67 -17.78
C LEU A 385 14.63 -4.89 -18.43
N ALA A 386 14.76 -3.62 -18.05
CA ALA A 386 15.82 -2.73 -18.50
C ALA A 386 16.71 -2.27 -17.33
N GLY A 387 18.02 -2.27 -17.52
CA GLY A 387 19.03 -1.88 -16.51
C GLY A 387 20.44 -2.33 -16.92
N SER A 388 21.34 -2.49 -15.95
CA SER A 388 22.67 -3.09 -16.14
C SER A 388 22.94 -4.22 -15.13
N GLY A 389 23.95 -5.05 -15.38
CA GLY A 389 24.36 -6.14 -14.49
C GLY A 389 23.52 -7.42 -14.66
N THR A 390 23.14 -8.05 -13.55
CA THR A 390 22.30 -9.26 -13.58
C THR A 390 21.11 -9.10 -12.65
N ALA A 391 19.98 -9.72 -12.99
CA ALA A 391 18.79 -9.64 -12.17
C ALA A 391 18.18 -11.01 -11.91
N ARG A 392 17.57 -11.16 -10.74
CA ARG A 392 16.71 -12.30 -10.40
C ARG A 392 15.29 -11.82 -10.18
N VAL A 393 14.38 -12.30 -11.01
CA VAL A 393 12.95 -11.94 -11.00
C VAL A 393 12.13 -13.10 -10.45
N LEU A 394 11.38 -12.84 -9.39
CA LEU A 394 10.36 -13.75 -8.88
C LEU A 394 8.98 -13.23 -9.27
N THR A 395 8.25 -14.01 -10.06
CA THR A 395 6.90 -13.64 -10.51
C THR A 395 5.89 -13.61 -9.34
N PRO A 396 4.72 -12.97 -9.55
CA PRO A 396 3.54 -13.22 -8.74
C PRO A 396 3.13 -14.71 -8.75
N PRO A 397 2.29 -15.16 -7.80
CA PRO A 397 1.79 -16.54 -7.74
C PRO A 397 0.72 -16.80 -8.83
N ALA A 398 1.12 -16.74 -10.09
CA ALA A 398 0.24 -16.84 -11.27
C ALA A 398 0.14 -18.25 -11.86
N TYR A 399 1.06 -19.15 -11.49
CA TYR A 399 1.19 -20.48 -12.08
C TYR A 399 0.68 -21.58 -11.16
N ALA A 400 0.31 -22.72 -11.74
CA ALA A 400 -0.01 -23.90 -10.94
C ALA A 400 1.24 -24.35 -10.13
N PRO A 401 1.10 -24.68 -8.84
CA PRO A 401 2.25 -25.07 -8.03
C PRO A 401 2.96 -26.30 -8.61
N ARG A 402 4.30 -26.25 -8.68
CA ARG A 402 5.16 -27.35 -9.14
C ARG A 402 4.96 -27.76 -10.60
N THR A 403 4.28 -26.97 -11.43
CA THR A 403 4.22 -27.19 -12.88
C THR A 403 5.40 -26.53 -13.58
N SER A 404 5.78 -27.07 -14.73
CA SER A 404 6.81 -26.51 -15.58
C SER A 404 6.23 -25.43 -16.50
N ALA A 405 7.01 -24.41 -16.79
CA ALA A 405 6.75 -23.37 -17.77
C ALA A 405 7.97 -23.26 -18.69
N ALA A 406 7.75 -23.11 -19.99
CA ALA A 406 8.79 -22.76 -20.93
C ALA A 406 9.02 -21.25 -20.87
N VAL A 407 10.27 -20.83 -20.70
CA VAL A 407 10.70 -19.46 -20.53
C VAL A 407 11.76 -19.16 -21.56
N ARG A 408 11.47 -18.19 -22.43
CA ARG A 408 12.44 -17.64 -23.40
C ARG A 408 12.91 -16.30 -22.92
N VAL A 409 14.22 -16.13 -22.79
CA VAL A 409 14.89 -14.89 -22.43
C VAL A 409 15.65 -14.40 -23.65
N THR A 410 15.34 -13.20 -24.13
CA THR A 410 15.93 -12.57 -25.32
C THR A 410 16.61 -11.26 -24.93
N GLY A 411 17.92 -11.16 -25.13
CA GLY A 411 18.73 -10.01 -24.70
C GLY A 411 20.11 -9.98 -25.36
N LEU A 412 21.04 -9.19 -24.78
CA LEU A 412 22.28 -8.75 -25.44
C LEU A 412 23.26 -9.85 -25.86
N HIS A 413 23.28 -10.99 -25.16
CA HIS A 413 24.35 -11.99 -25.32
C HIS A 413 23.92 -13.30 -26.00
N ALA A 414 22.64 -13.68 -25.91
CA ALA A 414 22.00 -14.76 -26.68
C ALA A 414 20.53 -14.93 -26.25
N ASP A 415 19.72 -15.54 -27.11
CA ASP A 415 18.43 -16.11 -26.71
C ASP A 415 18.66 -17.35 -25.84
N MET A 416 17.99 -17.42 -24.70
CA MET A 416 18.01 -18.56 -23.80
C MET A 416 16.61 -19.14 -23.66
N ASP A 417 16.42 -20.38 -24.10
CA ASP A 417 15.24 -21.17 -23.79
C ASP A 417 15.51 -22.02 -22.53
N ARG A 418 14.57 -21.99 -21.59
CA ARG A 418 14.64 -22.70 -20.30
C ARG A 418 13.28 -23.27 -19.94
N THR A 419 13.27 -24.46 -19.33
CA THR A 419 12.07 -24.98 -18.68
C THR A 419 12.23 -24.77 -17.18
N LEU A 420 11.41 -23.88 -16.61
CA LEU A 420 11.45 -23.55 -15.19
C LEU A 420 10.25 -24.14 -14.47
N ARG A 421 10.44 -24.57 -13.22
CA ARG A 421 9.37 -25.16 -12.42
C ARG A 421 8.86 -24.15 -11.39
N ALA A 422 7.56 -23.93 -11.37
CA ALA A 422 6.93 -23.07 -10.38
C ALA A 422 7.10 -23.63 -8.96
N ASP A 423 7.32 -22.76 -7.99
CA ASP A 423 7.45 -23.16 -6.59
C ASP A 423 6.11 -23.65 -5.99
N GLY A 424 6.10 -24.00 -4.69
CA GLY A 424 4.88 -24.43 -4.00
C GLY A 424 3.78 -23.36 -3.88
N ALA A 425 4.13 -22.10 -4.14
CA ALA A 425 3.24 -20.95 -4.16
C ALA A 425 2.82 -20.55 -5.59
N GLY A 426 3.33 -21.21 -6.63
CA GLY A 426 3.00 -20.91 -8.02
C GLY A 426 3.80 -19.76 -8.62
N ARG A 427 5.05 -19.56 -8.18
CA ARG A 427 5.95 -18.49 -8.67
C ARG A 427 7.11 -19.07 -9.46
N LEU A 428 7.57 -18.35 -10.48
CA LEU A 428 8.79 -18.67 -11.22
C LEU A 428 9.92 -17.73 -10.77
N ALA A 429 11.10 -18.28 -10.55
CA ALA A 429 12.33 -17.51 -10.34
C ALA A 429 13.14 -17.56 -11.64
N ILE A 430 13.40 -16.40 -12.23
CA ILE A 430 13.97 -16.25 -13.56
C ILE A 430 15.21 -15.36 -13.43
N ASP A 431 16.34 -15.86 -13.90
CA ASP A 431 17.57 -15.09 -14.00
C ASP A 431 17.59 -14.34 -15.33
N VAL A 432 17.86 -13.03 -15.27
CA VAL A 432 17.72 -12.08 -16.37
C VAL A 432 19.05 -11.34 -16.53
N PRO A 433 19.84 -11.66 -17.56
CA PRO A 433 21.07 -10.93 -17.83
C PRO A 433 20.74 -9.53 -18.36
N LEU A 434 21.41 -8.49 -17.87
CA LEU A 434 21.24 -7.10 -18.29
C LEU A 434 22.58 -6.51 -18.78
N GLY A 435 23.48 -7.35 -19.28
CA GLY A 435 24.80 -6.91 -19.76
C GLY A 435 25.78 -6.55 -18.64
N PRO A 436 26.92 -5.90 -18.96
CA PRO A 436 27.88 -5.47 -17.95
C PRO A 436 27.26 -4.43 -17.01
N GLY A 437 27.64 -4.47 -15.73
CA GLY A 437 27.22 -3.47 -14.76
C GLY A 437 27.95 -2.14 -14.96
N ASN A 438 27.26 -1.02 -14.79
CA ASN A 438 27.88 0.30 -14.89
C ASN A 438 28.79 0.60 -13.70
N ALA A 439 30.04 0.99 -13.97
CA ALA A 439 31.02 1.31 -12.93
C ALA A 439 30.73 2.63 -12.21
N GLN A 440 30.03 3.57 -12.86
CA GLN A 440 29.71 4.89 -12.34
C GLN A 440 28.23 5.01 -12.01
N GLN A 441 27.92 5.71 -10.92
CA GLN A 441 26.54 6.03 -10.55
C GLN A 441 25.91 6.95 -11.60
N ALA A 442 24.66 6.65 -11.97
CA ALA A 442 23.93 7.43 -12.97
C ALA A 442 23.86 8.91 -12.60
N PHE A 443 23.94 9.76 -13.63
CA PHE A 443 23.87 11.23 -13.53
C PHE A 443 24.99 11.93 -12.74
N THR A 444 26.06 11.22 -12.38
CA THR A 444 27.28 11.85 -11.83
C THR A 444 28.15 12.47 -12.93
N PRO A 445 28.99 13.47 -12.63
CA PRO A 445 29.98 13.98 -13.58
C PRO A 445 30.87 12.87 -14.16
N ALA A 446 31.28 11.90 -13.34
CA ALA A 446 32.09 10.77 -13.78
C ALA A 446 31.33 9.88 -14.79
N ALA A 447 30.03 9.62 -14.57
CA ALA A 447 29.21 8.91 -15.54
C ALA A 447 29.06 9.70 -16.84
N LEU A 448 28.81 11.02 -16.78
CA LEU A 448 28.69 11.86 -17.96
C LEU A 448 29.98 11.87 -18.80
N LEU A 449 31.15 11.99 -18.15
CA LEU A 449 32.45 11.90 -18.81
C LEU A 449 32.72 10.52 -19.41
N ALA A 450 32.15 9.46 -18.84
CA ALA A 450 32.23 8.09 -19.36
C ALA A 450 31.20 7.80 -20.49
N GLY A 451 30.45 8.81 -20.98
CA GLY A 451 29.42 8.63 -22.02
C GLY A 451 28.04 8.21 -21.49
N GLY A 452 27.80 8.35 -20.18
CA GLY A 452 26.58 7.99 -19.50
C GLY A 452 26.60 6.60 -18.86
N THR A 453 25.44 6.13 -18.44
CA THR A 453 25.23 4.76 -17.92
C THR A 453 24.41 3.95 -18.92
N PRO A 454 25.05 3.11 -19.75
CA PRO A 454 24.37 2.21 -20.68
C PRO A 454 23.23 1.42 -20.02
N VAL A 455 22.09 1.32 -20.72
CA VAL A 455 20.93 0.54 -20.28
C VAL A 455 20.68 -0.56 -21.31
N HIS A 456 20.66 -1.80 -20.84
CA HIS A 456 20.35 -2.97 -21.66
C HIS A 456 18.94 -3.45 -21.37
N THR A 457 18.28 -4.00 -22.38
CA THR A 457 16.92 -4.51 -22.27
C THR A 457 16.88 -6.00 -22.55
N THR A 458 16.26 -6.75 -21.65
CA THR A 458 16.04 -8.18 -21.80
C THR A 458 14.55 -8.49 -21.70
N ARG A 459 14.02 -9.17 -22.71
CA ARG A 459 12.63 -9.59 -22.80
C ARG A 459 12.49 -11.04 -22.37
N VAL A 460 11.51 -11.32 -21.54
CA VAL A 460 11.16 -12.65 -21.07
C VAL A 460 9.75 -13.01 -21.52
N ARG A 461 9.61 -14.14 -22.22
CA ARG A 461 8.31 -14.72 -22.61
C ARG A 461 8.11 -16.05 -21.88
N ILE A 462 6.90 -16.28 -21.38
CA ILE A 462 6.55 -17.44 -20.57
C ILE A 462 5.36 -18.16 -21.23
N THR A 463 5.52 -19.45 -21.53
CA THR A 463 4.53 -20.29 -22.20
C THR A 463 4.38 -21.64 -21.49
N GLY A 464 3.28 -22.35 -21.73
CA GLY A 464 3.14 -23.77 -21.34
C GLY A 464 2.80 -24.07 -19.87
N ALA A 465 2.67 -23.07 -19.00
CA ALA A 465 2.00 -23.26 -17.72
C ALA A 465 0.59 -22.70 -17.85
N THR A 466 -0.42 -23.58 -17.96
CA THR A 466 -1.81 -23.20 -17.75
C THR A 466 -1.89 -22.27 -16.54
N ALA A 467 -2.36 -21.05 -16.75
CA ALA A 467 -2.79 -20.19 -15.67
C ALA A 467 -3.64 -21.05 -14.73
N ALA A 468 -3.37 -21.01 -13.43
CA ALA A 468 -4.17 -21.72 -12.44
C ALA A 468 -5.56 -21.07 -12.27
N ALA A 469 -6.16 -20.61 -13.38
CA ALA A 469 -7.57 -20.34 -13.47
C ALA A 469 -8.29 -21.68 -13.35
N ALA A 470 -8.86 -21.96 -12.19
CA ALA A 470 -10.03 -22.82 -12.22
C ALA A 470 -11.07 -22.12 -13.12
N GLU A 471 -11.64 -22.83 -14.09
CA GLU A 471 -12.75 -22.31 -14.89
C GLU A 471 -13.94 -22.09 -13.95
N CYS A 472 -14.21 -20.82 -13.60
CA CYS A 472 -15.14 -20.47 -12.52
C CYS A 472 -16.48 -19.92 -13.00
N ALA A 473 -16.62 -19.63 -14.29
CA ALA A 473 -17.82 -19.00 -14.83
C ALA A 473 -18.97 -20.03 -14.94
N GLY A 474 -20.03 -19.82 -14.15
CA GLY A 474 -21.34 -20.46 -14.36
C GLY A 474 -21.56 -21.86 -13.78
N ARG A 475 -20.56 -22.50 -13.15
CA ARG A 475 -20.73 -23.82 -12.50
C ARG A 475 -20.19 -23.88 -11.08
N ALA A 476 -20.72 -24.82 -10.32
CA ALA A 476 -20.34 -25.07 -8.94
C ALA A 476 -18.90 -25.65 -8.90
N LEU A 477 -17.94 -24.91 -8.36
CA LEU A 477 -16.51 -25.22 -8.44
C LEU A 477 -16.07 -26.26 -7.41
N ARG A 478 -15.56 -27.42 -7.85
CA ARG A 478 -14.93 -28.41 -6.96
C ARG A 478 -13.46 -28.08 -6.74
N ILE A 479 -13.14 -27.42 -5.63
CA ILE A 479 -11.77 -27.05 -5.28
C ILE A 479 -11.21 -28.07 -4.28
N THR A 480 -9.98 -28.54 -4.49
CA THR A 480 -9.28 -29.46 -3.59
C THR A 480 -8.10 -28.73 -2.94
N LEU A 481 -8.12 -28.55 -1.62
CA LEU A 481 -7.07 -27.85 -0.86
C LEU A 481 -6.32 -28.80 0.07
N PRO A 482 -4.97 -28.84 0.06
CA PRO A 482 -4.20 -29.60 1.03
C PRO A 482 -4.18 -28.90 2.40
N LEU A 483 -4.36 -29.67 3.47
CA LEU A 483 -4.22 -29.19 4.85
C LEU A 483 -2.75 -29.17 5.31
N PRO A 484 -2.36 -28.22 6.19
CA PRO A 484 -0.99 -28.14 6.74
C PRO A 484 -0.54 -29.47 7.38
N ARG A 485 0.76 -29.79 7.30
CA ARG A 485 1.36 -30.97 7.99
C ARG A 485 1.11 -30.89 9.50
N GLY A 486 0.82 -32.04 10.12
CA GLY A 486 0.43 -32.15 11.53
C GLY A 486 -1.04 -31.81 11.85
N THR A 487 -1.87 -31.47 10.85
CA THR A 487 -3.29 -31.14 11.08
C THR A 487 -4.17 -32.38 10.99
N ARG A 488 -4.79 -32.79 12.11
CA ARG A 488 -5.91 -33.74 12.12
C ARG A 488 -7.19 -33.00 12.53
N PRO A 489 -8.05 -32.60 11.58
CA PRO A 489 -9.29 -31.93 11.89
C PRO A 489 -10.27 -32.84 12.65
N VAL A 490 -10.94 -32.29 13.66
CA VAL A 490 -12.00 -32.97 14.42
C VAL A 490 -13.31 -32.25 14.12
N GLY A 491 -14.26 -32.96 13.49
CA GLY A 491 -15.56 -32.41 13.10
C GLY A 491 -15.59 -31.70 11.73
N PRO A 492 -16.73 -31.04 11.39
CA PRO A 492 -16.96 -30.46 10.08
C PRO A 492 -16.07 -29.23 9.82
N LEU A 493 -15.64 -29.09 8.57
CA LEU A 493 -14.86 -27.96 8.08
C LEU A 493 -15.79 -26.95 7.40
N ARG A 494 -15.55 -25.66 7.65
CA ARG A 494 -16.21 -24.54 6.98
C ARG A 494 -15.25 -23.90 6.00
N VAL A 495 -15.69 -23.72 4.76
CA VAL A 495 -14.91 -23.06 3.72
C VAL A 495 -15.64 -21.80 3.26
N ALA A 496 -14.91 -20.69 3.13
CA ALA A 496 -15.45 -19.41 2.70
C ALA A 496 -14.51 -18.73 1.69
N VAL A 497 -15.08 -17.95 0.78
CA VAL A 497 -14.38 -17.12 -0.20
C VAL A 497 -14.97 -15.70 -0.16
N GLY A 498 -14.20 -14.73 0.34
CA GLY A 498 -14.75 -13.41 0.65
C GLY A 498 -15.93 -13.52 1.64
N SER A 499 -17.10 -13.01 1.26
CA SER A 499 -18.36 -13.13 2.01
C SER A 499 -19.15 -14.42 1.72
N ARG A 500 -18.79 -15.19 0.69
CA ARG A 500 -19.54 -16.37 0.24
C ARG A 500 -19.09 -17.62 0.98
N ARG A 501 -20.04 -18.45 1.43
CA ARG A 501 -19.76 -19.75 2.05
C ARG A 501 -19.81 -20.86 0.99
N ALA A 502 -18.94 -21.86 1.13
CA ALA A 502 -19.03 -23.07 0.32
C ALA A 502 -20.28 -23.87 0.71
N GLY A 503 -20.86 -24.56 -0.27
CA GLY A 503 -21.97 -25.48 -0.07
C GLY A 503 -21.51 -26.78 0.59
N ARG A 504 -21.38 -27.85 -0.20
CA ARG A 504 -20.89 -29.13 0.33
C ARG A 504 -19.37 -29.12 0.50
N VAL A 505 -18.90 -29.45 1.70
CA VAL A 505 -17.48 -29.64 2.03
C VAL A 505 -17.25 -31.11 2.40
N VAL A 506 -16.40 -31.80 1.65
CA VAL A 506 -16.04 -33.21 1.83
C VAL A 506 -14.55 -33.31 2.13
N ARG A 507 -14.20 -34.00 3.22
CA ARG A 507 -12.81 -34.31 3.57
C ARG A 507 -12.39 -35.60 2.87
N GLN A 508 -11.27 -35.58 2.15
CA GLN A 508 -10.63 -36.77 1.58
C GLN A 508 -9.18 -36.82 2.03
N GLY A 509 -8.92 -37.59 3.10
CA GLY A 509 -7.60 -37.67 3.73
C GLY A 509 -7.08 -36.30 4.17
N ARG A 510 -5.98 -35.86 3.56
CA ARG A 510 -5.33 -34.56 3.82
C ARG A 510 -5.87 -33.41 2.97
N THR A 511 -6.88 -33.66 2.16
CA THR A 511 -7.46 -32.66 1.27
C THR A 511 -8.89 -32.34 1.65
N VAL A 512 -9.30 -31.10 1.39
CA VAL A 512 -10.67 -30.62 1.55
C VAL A 512 -11.19 -30.34 0.15
N ARG A 513 -12.21 -31.08 -0.26
CA ARG A 513 -12.94 -30.87 -1.50
C ARG A 513 -14.23 -30.11 -1.18
N PHE A 514 -14.47 -28.97 -1.81
CA PHE A 514 -15.69 -28.21 -1.55
C PHE A 514 -16.24 -27.58 -2.83
N THR A 515 -17.52 -27.25 -2.78
CA THR A 515 -18.24 -26.62 -3.90
C THR A 515 -18.51 -25.16 -3.61
N LEU A 516 -18.10 -24.25 -4.51
CA LEU A 516 -18.45 -22.82 -4.42
C LEU A 516 -19.54 -22.45 -5.42
N PRO A 517 -20.46 -21.54 -5.08
CA PRO A 517 -21.37 -20.93 -6.05
C PRO A 517 -20.57 -20.10 -7.08
N ALA A 518 -21.10 -19.97 -8.31
CA ALA A 518 -20.44 -19.36 -9.46
C ALA A 518 -19.68 -18.07 -9.09
N LEU A 519 -18.36 -18.06 -9.30
CA LEU A 519 -17.49 -16.93 -9.00
C LEU A 519 -17.14 -16.19 -10.29
N PRO A 520 -17.13 -14.84 -10.30
CA PRO A 520 -16.55 -14.07 -11.38
C PRO A 520 -15.08 -14.44 -11.64
N THR A 521 -14.55 -14.00 -12.78
CA THR A 521 -13.10 -14.06 -13.04
C THR A 521 -12.37 -13.16 -12.04
N GLY A 522 -11.30 -13.65 -11.42
CA GLY A 522 -10.58 -12.90 -10.40
C GLY A 522 -9.77 -13.77 -9.44
N VAL A 523 -9.02 -13.14 -8.55
CA VAL A 523 -8.20 -13.82 -7.54
C VAL A 523 -8.92 -13.78 -6.19
N TYR A 524 -9.13 -14.95 -5.60
CA TYR A 524 -9.96 -15.15 -4.42
C TYR A 524 -9.17 -15.75 -3.26
N ARG A 525 -9.40 -15.21 -2.06
CA ARG A 525 -8.84 -15.75 -0.82
C ARG A 525 -9.83 -16.74 -0.19
N VAL A 526 -9.47 -18.02 -0.21
CA VAL A 526 -10.23 -19.10 0.41
C VAL A 526 -9.77 -19.31 1.84
N ARG A 527 -10.70 -19.27 2.79
CA ARG A 527 -10.49 -19.55 4.21
C ARG A 527 -11.15 -20.88 4.58
N VAL A 528 -10.36 -21.82 5.09
CA VAL A 528 -10.82 -23.07 5.70
C VAL A 528 -10.72 -22.91 7.21
N SER A 529 -11.83 -23.19 7.91
CA SER A 529 -11.94 -23.10 9.36
C SER A 529 -12.56 -24.36 9.96
N GLY A 530 -12.13 -24.73 11.17
CA GLY A 530 -12.63 -25.91 11.88
C GLY A 530 -11.92 -26.10 13.22
N ARG A 531 -11.93 -27.33 13.76
CA ARG A 531 -11.13 -27.71 14.93
C ARG A 531 -10.09 -28.75 14.53
N ARG A 532 -8.94 -28.79 15.20
CA ARG A 532 -7.90 -29.83 15.03
C ARG A 532 -7.45 -30.37 16.39
N THR A 533 -6.94 -31.60 16.44
CA THR A 533 -6.33 -32.16 17.66
C THR A 533 -5.03 -31.42 17.99
N ARG A 534 -4.82 -31.13 19.27
CA ARG A 534 -3.55 -30.61 19.81
C ARG A 534 -2.56 -31.77 19.91
N ALA A 535 -1.36 -31.61 19.32
CA ALA A 535 -0.39 -32.70 19.17
C ALA A 535 0.18 -33.26 20.49
N ALA A 536 -0.02 -32.58 21.63
CA ALA A 536 0.65 -32.90 22.89
C ALA A 536 -0.26 -33.00 24.14
N ALA A 537 -1.59 -32.82 24.06
CA ALA A 537 -2.40 -32.69 25.29
C ALA A 537 -3.89 -33.07 25.18
N GLY A 538 -4.30 -33.96 24.26
CA GLY A 538 -5.68 -34.48 24.22
C GLY A 538 -6.82 -33.48 23.92
N GLY A 539 -6.54 -32.17 23.75
CA GLY A 539 -7.55 -31.13 23.48
C GLY A 539 -7.76 -30.79 21.98
N THR A 540 -8.80 -30.01 21.68
CA THR A 540 -9.03 -29.44 20.33
C THR A 540 -8.69 -27.94 20.28
N VAL A 541 -8.11 -27.48 19.16
CA VAL A 541 -7.79 -26.06 18.90
C VAL A 541 -8.35 -25.62 17.56
N ALA A 542 -8.52 -24.31 17.36
CA ALA A 542 -9.01 -23.78 16.10
C ALA A 542 -8.04 -24.09 14.93
N LEU A 543 -8.60 -24.58 13.82
CA LEU A 543 -7.94 -24.67 12.54
C LEU A 543 -8.31 -23.44 11.72
N ARG A 544 -7.32 -22.70 11.25
CA ARG A 544 -7.48 -21.65 10.24
C ARG A 544 -6.41 -21.85 9.18
N ALA A 545 -6.83 -22.09 7.94
CA ALA A 545 -5.94 -22.17 6.79
C ALA A 545 -6.48 -21.23 5.71
N THR A 546 -5.58 -20.49 5.07
CA THR A 546 -5.93 -19.54 4.02
C THR A 546 -5.11 -19.84 2.76
N ARG A 547 -5.77 -19.85 1.60
CA ARG A 547 -5.14 -20.09 0.29
C ARG A 547 -5.74 -19.15 -0.74
N THR A 548 -4.93 -18.72 -1.69
CA THR A 548 -5.37 -17.91 -2.83
C THR A 548 -5.71 -18.85 -3.99
N VAL A 549 -6.81 -18.58 -4.69
CA VAL A 549 -7.27 -19.32 -5.88
C VAL A 549 -7.59 -18.29 -6.96
N ALA A 550 -7.07 -18.48 -8.18
CA ALA A 550 -7.45 -17.67 -9.33
C ALA A 550 -8.60 -18.33 -10.09
N CYS A 551 -9.53 -17.51 -10.55
CA CYS A 551 -10.68 -17.88 -11.36
C CYS A 551 -10.56 -17.23 -12.72
N GLY A 552 -10.68 -18.01 -13.80
CA GLY A 552 -10.60 -17.51 -15.18
C GLY A 552 -11.90 -17.71 -15.97
N PRO A 553 -11.98 -17.10 -17.18
CA PRO A 553 -13.10 -17.29 -18.09
C PRO A 553 -13.19 -18.73 -18.59
N HIS A 554 -14.42 -19.20 -18.85
CA HIS A 554 -14.70 -20.51 -19.42
C HIS A 554 -14.25 -20.54 -20.89
N ARG A 555 -13.38 -21.47 -21.30
CA ARG A 555 -13.13 -21.72 -22.72
C ARG A 555 -14.22 -22.68 -23.21
N ALA A 556 -15.13 -22.20 -24.05
CA ALA A 556 -16.03 -23.09 -24.76
C ALA A 556 -15.24 -23.73 -25.91
N GLY A 557 -15.13 -25.08 -25.89
CA GLY A 557 -14.72 -25.92 -27.02
C GLY A 557 -13.29 -25.73 -27.49
#